data_AF-A0A2S8EPW8-F1
#
_entry.id   AF-A0A2S8EPW8-F1
#
_cell.length_a   1.000
_cell.length_b   1.000
_cell.length_c   1.000
_cell.angle_alpha   90.00
_cell.angle_beta   90.00
_cell.angle_gamma   90.00
#
_symmetry.space_group_name_H-M   'P 1'
#
loop_
_entity.id
_entity.type
_entity.pdbx_description
1 polymer ?
#
loop_
_entity_poly.entity_id
_entity_poly.type
_entity_poly.pdbx_seq_one_letter_code
_entity_poly.pdbx_strand_id
1 'polypeptide(L)'
;MNLVATAPANSEATRMSVARLAELLNDRIADLARDLLGEPNRELSSAQQLRFGTKGSVAVEIGSANKGRWFDHEEGIGGAGLELIQHRLGLDDNAARDWARNWLGEPASAPSRTATPSAPASGSVQPKAPTVKERAEKVAEIVRRTESLVSTPVLAYLHHRGITATPPDCIRYRQYAYGKFGAMVALATDEASEVLAIQQVYLTADGRKAPLDVVKRTNKAVDGWAERAAVRLPGYEPLVLCEGVETALSVWQATGQETWACLGISN
;
A
#
# COMPACT_ATOMS: atom_id res chain seq x y z
N MET A 1 27.65 60.40 16.83
CA MET A 1 26.37 59.88 17.35
C MET A 1 25.87 58.84 16.36
N ASN A 2 26.25 57.57 16.56
CA ASN A 2 25.82 56.46 15.71
C ASN A 2 24.50 55.92 16.27
N LEU A 3 23.44 55.99 15.46
CA LEU A 3 22.20 55.28 15.75
C LEU A 3 22.35 53.84 15.24
N VAL A 4 22.44 52.91 16.17
CA VAL A 4 22.30 51.47 15.94
C VAL A 4 20.81 51.14 16.06
N ALA A 5 20.23 50.50 15.06
CA ALA A 5 19.08 49.62 15.23
C ALA A 5 19.06 48.56 14.12
N THR A 6 19.52 47.38 14.54
CA THR A 6 19.49 46.06 13.91
C THR A 6 18.17 45.69 13.25
N ALA A 7 18.24 45.20 12.00
CA ALA A 7 17.19 44.39 11.39
C ALA A 7 17.14 43.00 12.09
N PRO A 8 15.95 42.40 12.34
CA PRO A 8 15.88 41.02 12.78
C PRO A 8 16.20 40.10 11.60
N ALA A 9 17.18 39.23 11.79
CA ALA A 9 17.46 38.12 10.90
C ALA A 9 16.28 37.14 10.95
N ASN A 10 15.57 37.00 9.83
CA ASN A 10 14.64 35.90 9.60
C ASN A 10 15.46 34.61 9.55
N SER A 11 15.53 33.89 10.67
CA SER A 11 16.13 32.56 10.69
C SER A 11 15.13 31.60 10.07
N GLU A 12 15.28 31.34 8.78
CA GLU A 12 14.51 30.34 8.03
C GLU A 12 14.82 28.97 8.65
N ALA A 13 13.92 28.46 9.49
CA ALA A 13 14.06 27.14 10.07
C ALA A 13 14.07 26.12 8.92
N THR A 14 15.23 25.53 8.66
CA THR A 14 15.39 24.54 7.59
C THR A 14 14.51 23.33 7.93
N ARG A 15 13.52 23.06 7.07
CA ARG A 15 12.58 21.95 7.22
C ARG A 15 13.34 20.64 7.39
N MET A 16 12.93 19.77 8.33
CA MET A 16 13.64 18.50 8.53
C MET A 16 13.65 17.67 7.25
N SER A 17 14.83 17.17 6.88
CA SER A 17 14.98 16.27 5.74
C SER A 17 14.27 14.94 6.02
N VAL A 18 13.84 14.24 4.96
CA VAL A 18 13.14 12.94 5.10
C VAL A 18 14.01 11.91 5.83
N ALA A 19 15.33 11.91 5.59
CA ALA A 19 16.25 11.02 6.28
C ALA A 19 16.33 11.32 7.78
N ARG A 20 16.46 12.60 8.16
CA ARG A 20 16.49 13.02 9.56
C ARG A 20 15.16 12.74 10.27
N LEU A 21 14.06 12.92 9.55
CA LEU A 21 12.72 12.61 10.03
C LEU A 21 12.58 11.13 10.38
N ALA A 22 12.97 10.25 9.46
CA ALA A 22 12.91 8.80 9.67
C ALA A 22 13.81 8.35 10.84
N GLU A 23 15.03 8.90 10.94
CA GLU A 23 15.94 8.64 12.05
C GLU A 23 15.32 9.00 13.40
N LEU A 24 14.78 10.22 13.53
CA LEU A 24 14.16 10.70 14.77
C LEU A 24 12.91 9.92 15.16
N LEU A 25 12.09 9.52 14.19
CA LEU A 25 10.92 8.66 14.44
C LEU A 25 11.34 7.29 14.97
N ASN A 26 12.35 6.68 14.36
CA ASN A 26 12.87 5.38 14.78
C ASN A 26 13.50 5.47 16.18
N ASP A 27 14.18 6.58 16.48
CA ASP A 27 14.76 6.80 17.79
C ASP A 27 13.74 6.97 18.90
N ARG A 28 12.56 7.50 18.59
CA ARG A 28 11.44 7.69 19.51
C ARG A 28 10.30 6.70 19.27
N ILE A 29 10.58 5.56 18.66
CA ILE A 29 9.54 4.60 18.24
C ILE A 29 8.67 4.10 19.41
N ALA A 30 9.23 4.01 20.62
CA ALA A 30 8.49 3.62 21.81
C ALA A 30 7.39 4.64 22.15
N ASP A 31 7.71 5.93 22.10
CA ASP A 31 6.76 7.01 22.39
C ASP A 31 5.76 7.14 21.26
N LEU A 32 6.23 7.07 20.01
CA LEU A 32 5.39 7.10 18.82
C LEU A 32 4.35 5.97 18.85
N ALA A 33 4.76 4.76 19.20
CA ALA A 33 3.86 3.62 19.31
C ALA A 33 2.84 3.79 20.43
N ARG A 34 3.21 4.37 21.59
CA ARG A 34 2.24 4.65 22.66
C ARG A 34 1.18 5.67 22.23
N ASP A 35 1.59 6.72 21.54
CA ASP A 35 0.66 7.75 21.07
C ASP A 35 -0.31 7.21 20.02
N LEU A 36 0.14 6.28 19.17
CA LEU A 36 -0.65 5.74 18.05
C LEU A 36 -1.48 4.49 18.41
N LEU A 37 -0.98 3.65 19.31
CA LEU A 37 -1.53 2.34 19.64
C LEU A 37 -2.08 2.25 21.07
N GLY A 38 -1.79 3.24 21.93
CA GLY A 38 -2.16 3.25 23.35
C GLY A 38 -1.13 2.55 24.24
N GLU A 39 -1.56 2.08 25.41
CA GLU A 39 -0.66 1.44 26.36
C GLU A 39 -0.23 0.03 25.89
N PRO A 40 1.07 -0.33 26.01
CA PRO A 40 1.53 -1.66 25.68
C PRO A 40 0.99 -2.70 26.68
N ASN A 41 0.76 -3.91 26.20
CA ASN A 41 0.49 -5.07 27.03
C ASN A 41 1.74 -5.42 27.84
N ARG A 42 1.68 -5.11 29.14
CA ARG A 42 2.83 -5.24 30.06
C ARG A 42 3.28 -6.69 30.26
N GLU A 43 2.35 -7.65 30.20
CA GLU A 43 2.65 -9.08 30.41
C GLU A 43 3.40 -9.69 29.22
N LEU A 44 3.15 -9.19 28.01
CA LEU A 44 3.77 -9.68 26.77
C LEU A 44 4.95 -8.83 26.32
N SER A 45 5.17 -7.67 26.93
CA SER A 45 6.28 -6.78 26.61
C SER A 45 7.55 -7.15 27.37
N SER A 46 8.70 -6.77 26.80
CA SER A 46 10.02 -6.92 27.39
C SER A 46 10.81 -5.61 27.33
N ALA A 47 12.02 -5.60 27.90
CA ALA A 47 12.91 -4.44 27.81
C ALA A 47 13.33 -4.11 26.37
N GLN A 48 13.26 -5.08 25.45
CA GLN A 48 13.72 -4.93 24.07
C GLN A 48 12.58 -4.78 23.06
N GLN A 49 11.36 -5.18 23.43
CA GLN A 49 10.21 -5.21 22.54
C GLN A 49 8.93 -4.87 23.30
N LEU A 50 8.15 -3.92 22.79
CA LEU A 50 6.80 -3.63 23.27
C LEU A 50 5.76 -4.41 22.46
N ARG A 51 4.75 -4.93 23.14
CA ARG A 51 3.61 -5.62 22.53
C ARG A 51 2.34 -4.81 22.75
N PHE A 52 1.52 -4.63 21.73
CA PHE A 52 0.26 -3.87 21.80
C PHE A 52 -0.93 -4.73 21.36
N GLY A 53 -2.12 -4.33 21.84
CA GLY A 53 -3.36 -5.09 21.68
C GLY A 53 -3.54 -6.18 22.75
N THR A 54 -4.76 -6.72 22.84
CA THR A 54 -5.14 -7.70 23.89
C THR A 54 -4.27 -8.96 23.87
N LYS A 55 -3.84 -9.39 22.68
CA LYS A 55 -2.98 -10.57 22.48
C LYS A 55 -1.55 -10.23 22.07
N GLY A 56 -1.14 -8.96 22.12
CA GLY A 56 0.19 -8.54 21.70
C GLY A 56 0.45 -8.69 20.19
N SER A 57 -0.59 -8.50 19.37
CA SER A 57 -0.51 -8.68 17.91
C SER A 57 0.45 -7.71 17.24
N VAL A 58 0.63 -6.51 17.79
CA VAL A 58 1.63 -5.55 17.28
C VAL A 58 2.88 -5.59 18.15
N ALA A 59 4.02 -5.89 17.55
CA ALA A 59 5.35 -5.83 18.15
C ALA A 59 6.08 -4.56 17.71
N VAL A 60 6.73 -3.87 18.64
CA VAL A 60 7.57 -2.70 18.38
C VAL A 60 8.93 -2.93 19.02
N GLU A 61 9.98 -2.94 18.20
CA GLU A 61 11.36 -3.14 18.62
C GLU A 61 11.94 -1.85 19.16
N ILE A 62 12.33 -1.88 20.44
CA ILE A 62 12.92 -0.74 21.16
C ILE A 62 14.37 -1.00 21.58
N GLY A 63 14.82 -2.25 21.52
CA GLY A 63 16.20 -2.65 21.79
C GLY A 63 17.16 -2.25 20.67
N SER A 64 18.41 -1.94 21.05
CA SER A 64 19.42 -1.30 20.19
C SER A 64 19.72 -1.98 18.85
N ALA A 65 19.56 -3.30 18.73
CA ALA A 65 19.88 -4.02 17.49
C ALA A 65 18.84 -3.80 16.37
N ASN A 66 17.56 -3.59 16.73
CA ASN A 66 16.44 -3.48 15.79
C ASN A 66 15.53 -2.28 16.09
N LYS A 67 16.01 -1.33 16.90
CA LYS A 67 15.24 -0.16 17.36
C LYS A 67 14.63 0.58 16.16
N GLY A 68 13.34 0.88 16.27
CA GLY A 68 12.63 1.65 15.26
C GLY A 68 11.75 0.83 14.32
N ARG A 69 11.73 -0.49 14.49
CA ARG A 69 10.91 -1.41 13.69
C ARG A 69 9.64 -1.79 14.42
N TRP A 70 8.58 -2.04 13.66
CA TRP A 70 7.34 -2.60 14.19
C TRP A 70 6.76 -3.64 13.22
N PHE A 71 5.88 -4.49 13.75
CA PHE A 71 5.20 -5.53 13.00
C PHE A 71 3.85 -5.89 13.63
N ASP A 72 2.79 -5.93 12.84
CA ASP A 72 1.48 -6.48 13.19
C ASP A 72 1.37 -7.92 12.68
N HIS A 73 1.25 -8.87 13.61
CA HIS A 73 1.10 -10.29 13.33
C HIS A 73 -0.31 -10.69 12.87
N GLU A 74 -1.34 -9.90 13.15
CA GLU A 74 -2.70 -10.13 12.66
C GLU A 74 -2.83 -9.73 11.20
N GLU A 75 -2.20 -8.62 10.81
CA GLU A 75 -2.26 -8.13 9.43
C GLU A 75 -1.04 -8.53 8.56
N GLY A 76 0.03 -9.02 9.17
CA GLY A 76 1.28 -9.38 8.49
C GLY A 76 1.99 -8.17 7.88
N ILE A 77 1.87 -6.99 8.50
CA ILE A 77 2.39 -5.72 8.01
C ILE A 77 3.39 -5.17 9.03
N GLY A 78 4.49 -4.60 8.57
CA GLY A 78 5.44 -3.93 9.43
C GLY A 78 6.31 -2.95 8.68
N GLY A 79 7.11 -2.18 9.43
CA GLY A 79 7.90 -1.11 8.84
C GLY A 79 8.71 -0.36 9.89
N ALA A 80 9.12 0.85 9.55
CA ALA A 80 9.75 1.78 10.46
C ALA A 80 8.70 2.78 11.00
N GLY A 81 9.12 3.81 11.73
CA GLY A 81 8.20 4.75 12.37
C GLY A 81 7.27 5.49 11.40
N LEU A 82 7.72 5.79 10.18
CA LEU A 82 6.88 6.47 9.19
C LEU A 82 5.77 5.56 8.66
N GLU A 83 6.08 4.28 8.41
CA GLU A 83 5.08 3.29 8.00
C GLU A 83 4.09 2.98 9.12
N LEU A 84 4.49 3.09 10.40
CA LEU A 84 3.56 2.98 11.53
C LEU A 84 2.50 4.08 11.49
N ILE A 85 2.92 5.32 11.21
CA ILE A 85 2.02 6.48 11.06
C ILE A 85 1.07 6.27 9.88
N GLN A 86 1.59 5.90 8.71
CA GLN A 86 0.78 5.63 7.52
C GLN A 86 -0.25 4.55 7.79
N HIS A 87 0.18 3.44 8.39
CA HIS A 87 -0.68 2.31 8.69
C HIS A 87 -1.78 2.69 9.70
N ARG A 88 -1.41 3.32 10.81
CA ARG A 88 -2.36 3.57 11.91
C ARG A 88 -3.34 4.70 11.62
N LEU A 89 -2.90 5.73 10.89
CA LEU A 89 -3.72 6.91 10.59
C LEU A 89 -4.32 6.88 9.19
N GLY A 90 -3.96 5.90 8.35
CA GLY A 90 -4.43 5.81 6.96
C GLY A 90 -3.93 6.95 6.07
N LEU A 91 -2.81 7.58 6.44
CA LEU A 91 -2.28 8.75 5.74
C LEU A 91 -1.44 8.33 4.52
N ASP A 92 -1.50 9.14 3.47
CA ASP A 92 -0.52 9.07 2.40
C ASP A 92 0.87 9.52 2.86
N ASP A 93 1.86 9.32 2.00
CA ASP A 93 3.27 9.54 2.32
C ASP A 93 3.62 11.02 2.61
N ASN A 94 2.91 11.99 2.00
CA ASN A 94 3.13 13.41 2.28
C ASN A 94 2.46 13.82 3.60
N ALA A 95 1.21 13.42 3.80
CA ALA A 95 0.47 13.68 5.02
C ALA A 95 1.12 13.02 6.24
N ALA A 96 1.66 11.80 6.10
CA ALA A 96 2.41 11.12 7.15
C ALA A 96 3.69 11.87 7.52
N ARG A 97 4.42 12.44 6.55
CA ARG A 97 5.60 13.28 6.83
C ARG A 97 5.24 14.59 7.49
N ASP A 98 4.13 15.21 7.10
CA ASP A 98 3.63 16.43 7.74
C ASP A 98 3.22 16.17 9.19
N TRP A 99 2.50 15.08 9.44
CA TRP A 99 2.14 14.64 10.78
C TRP A 99 3.38 14.35 11.62
N ALA A 100 4.35 13.61 11.06
CA ALA A 100 5.61 13.27 11.75
C ALA A 100 6.41 14.51 12.15
N ARG A 101 6.52 15.51 11.27
CA ARG A 101 7.21 16.77 11.56
C ARG A 101 6.54 17.53 12.71
N ASN A 102 5.20 17.59 12.71
CA ASN A 102 4.45 18.19 13.80
C ASN A 102 4.64 17.43 15.13
N TRP A 103 4.60 16.09 15.10
CA TRP A 103 4.81 15.25 16.27
C TRP A 103 6.23 15.38 16.86
N LEU A 104 7.24 15.58 16.00
CA LEU A 104 8.62 15.84 16.39
C LEU A 104 8.86 17.28 16.86
N GLY A 105 7.84 18.15 16.87
CA GLY A 105 7.92 19.52 17.36
C GLY A 105 8.58 20.49 16.38
N GLU A 106 8.62 20.16 15.07
CA GLU A 106 9.06 21.13 14.06
C GLU A 106 8.01 22.26 13.98
N PRO A 107 8.41 23.54 14.18
CA PRO A 107 7.48 24.65 14.12
C PRO A 107 6.86 24.71 12.73
N ALA A 108 5.52 24.78 12.68
CA ALA A 108 4.79 24.79 11.43
C ALA A 108 5.25 25.96 10.54
N SER A 109 6.00 25.66 9.48
CA SER A 109 6.15 26.59 8.37
C SER A 109 4.79 26.72 7.68
N ALA A 110 4.40 27.96 7.35
CA ALA A 110 3.05 28.35 6.94
C ALA A 110 2.39 27.39 5.92
N PRO A 111 1.07 27.16 6.04
CA PRO A 111 0.39 26.08 5.32
C PRO A 111 0.25 26.35 3.82
N SER A 112 0.65 25.39 2.99
CA SER A 112 0.07 25.24 1.65
C SER A 112 -1.34 24.68 1.82
N ARG A 113 -2.34 25.54 1.67
CA ARG A 113 -3.78 25.21 1.55
C ARG A 113 -3.90 24.12 0.47
N THR A 114 -4.52 22.97 0.71
CA THR A 114 -5.97 22.82 0.91
C THR A 114 -6.30 21.60 1.78
N ALA A 115 -6.91 21.84 2.93
CA ALA A 115 -7.74 20.88 3.63
C ALA A 115 -9.15 21.46 3.72
N THR A 116 -10.17 20.62 3.52
CA THR A 116 -11.48 20.85 4.11
C THR A 116 -11.80 19.65 5.00
N PRO A 117 -12.20 19.84 6.27
CA PRO A 117 -12.28 18.78 7.26
C PRO A 117 -13.72 18.27 7.45
N SER A 118 -13.85 17.03 7.92
CA SER A 118 -14.91 16.72 8.90
C SER A 118 -14.61 15.43 9.67
N ALA A 119 -14.51 15.58 10.99
CA ALA A 119 -14.94 14.58 11.96
C ALA A 119 -16.00 15.26 12.86
N PRO A 120 -16.83 14.48 13.58
CA PRO A 120 -16.52 14.41 15.01
C PRO A 120 -16.67 13.02 15.67
N ALA A 121 -15.78 12.83 16.66
CA ALA A 121 -15.92 12.15 17.95
C ALA A 121 -16.23 10.63 18.06
N SER A 122 -15.16 9.91 18.43
CA SER A 122 -15.04 8.97 19.56
C SER A 122 -16.19 8.00 19.89
N GLY A 123 -15.99 6.75 19.48
CA GLY A 123 -16.44 5.55 20.18
C GLY A 123 -15.39 4.46 19.93
N SER A 124 -15.08 3.63 20.91
CA SER A 124 -14.19 2.47 20.73
C SER A 124 -14.82 1.48 19.75
N VAL A 125 -14.46 1.59 18.47
CA VAL A 125 -14.94 0.72 17.40
C VAL A 125 -13.83 -0.30 17.09
N GLN A 126 -14.09 -1.57 17.41
CA GLN A 126 -13.33 -2.68 16.81
C GLN A 126 -13.24 -2.47 15.31
N PRO A 127 -12.12 -2.78 14.61
CA PRO A 127 -12.01 -2.52 13.19
C PRO A 127 -13.16 -3.21 12.44
N LYS A 128 -14.13 -2.40 12.01
CA LYS A 128 -15.29 -2.85 11.26
C LYS A 128 -14.78 -3.28 9.90
N ALA A 129 -15.17 -4.48 9.46
CA ALA A 129 -14.85 -4.95 8.12
C ALA A 129 -15.27 -3.87 7.09
N PRO A 130 -14.42 -3.56 6.09
CA PRO A 130 -14.68 -2.48 5.17
C PRO A 130 -15.99 -2.76 4.43
N THR A 131 -16.81 -1.72 4.33
CA THR A 131 -18.08 -1.74 3.60
C THR A 131 -17.85 -2.03 2.12
N VAL A 132 -18.90 -2.42 1.39
CA VAL A 132 -18.85 -2.57 -0.07
C VAL A 132 -18.37 -1.28 -0.74
N LYS A 133 -18.84 -0.11 -0.25
CA LYS A 133 -18.45 1.19 -0.80
C LYS A 133 -16.95 1.47 -0.64
N GLU A 134 -16.40 1.27 0.55
CA GLU A 134 -14.96 1.46 0.82
C GLU A 134 -14.10 0.48 0.01
N ARG A 135 -14.56 -0.76 -0.15
CA ARG A 135 -13.90 -1.76 -1.01
C ARG A 135 -13.90 -1.34 -2.48
N ALA A 136 -15.03 -0.87 -2.99
CA ALA A 136 -15.16 -0.37 -4.35
C ALA A 136 -14.28 0.86 -4.60
N GLU A 137 -14.28 1.82 -3.66
CA GLU A 137 -13.41 3.00 -3.72
C GLU A 137 -11.92 2.60 -3.71
N LYS A 138 -11.53 1.61 -2.91
CA LYS A 138 -10.16 1.07 -2.90
C LYS A 138 -9.77 0.42 -4.22
N VAL A 139 -10.65 -0.38 -4.83
CA VAL A 139 -10.41 -0.96 -6.16
C VAL A 139 -10.27 0.14 -7.20
N ALA A 140 -11.19 1.10 -7.22
CA ALA A 140 -11.15 2.24 -8.14
C ALA A 140 -9.87 3.08 -7.98
N GLU A 141 -9.39 3.28 -6.75
CA GLU A 141 -8.14 3.98 -6.47
C GLU A 141 -6.92 3.21 -7.00
N ILE A 142 -6.89 1.89 -6.80
CA ILE A 142 -5.81 1.08 -7.36
C ILE A 142 -5.81 1.18 -8.88
N VAL A 143 -6.98 1.08 -9.53
CA VAL A 143 -7.13 1.22 -10.99
C VAL A 143 -6.67 2.60 -11.47
N ARG A 144 -7.05 3.69 -10.80
CA ARG A 144 -6.59 5.06 -11.14
C ARG A 144 -5.08 5.23 -11.09
N ARG A 145 -4.41 4.49 -10.20
CA ARG A 145 -2.95 4.50 -10.04
C ARG A 145 -2.23 3.52 -10.95
N THR A 146 -2.95 2.87 -11.87
CA THR A 146 -2.33 2.02 -12.88
C THR A 146 -1.96 2.80 -14.13
N GLU A 147 -0.92 2.33 -14.81
CA GLU A 147 -0.41 2.85 -16.07
C GLU A 147 -0.29 1.72 -17.11
N SER A 148 -0.12 2.11 -18.38
CA SER A 148 0.12 1.18 -19.47
C SER A 148 1.47 0.47 -19.31
N LEU A 149 1.66 -0.67 -19.97
CA LEU A 149 2.80 -1.56 -19.71
C LEU A 149 4.15 -1.09 -20.30
N VAL A 150 4.27 0.16 -20.76
CA VAL A 150 5.45 0.63 -21.50
C VAL A 150 6.70 0.66 -20.61
N SER A 151 7.71 -0.16 -20.96
CA SER A 151 8.98 -0.27 -20.22
C SER A 151 8.82 -0.58 -18.72
N THR A 152 7.80 -1.35 -18.37
CA THR A 152 7.49 -1.71 -16.97
C THR A 152 8.11 -3.05 -16.56
N PRO A 153 8.32 -3.30 -15.25
CA PRO A 153 8.72 -4.62 -14.74
C PRO A 153 7.76 -5.76 -15.09
N VAL A 154 6.50 -5.45 -15.44
CA VAL A 154 5.51 -6.42 -15.88
C VAL A 154 5.94 -7.09 -17.18
N LEU A 155 6.45 -6.33 -18.15
CA LEU A 155 6.93 -6.91 -19.41
C LEU A 155 8.08 -7.88 -19.15
N ALA A 156 9.07 -7.47 -18.35
CA ALA A 156 10.17 -8.36 -17.97
C ALA A 156 9.66 -9.63 -17.27
N TYR A 157 8.69 -9.50 -16.35
CA TYR A 157 8.05 -10.64 -15.68
C TYR A 157 7.36 -11.60 -16.64
N LEU A 158 6.59 -11.08 -17.59
CA LEU A 158 5.91 -11.90 -18.60
C LEU A 158 6.91 -12.57 -19.56
N HIS A 159 7.95 -11.85 -19.99
CA HIS A 159 9.02 -12.42 -20.81
C HIS A 159 9.76 -13.56 -20.12
N HIS A 160 10.09 -13.43 -18.83
CA HIS A 160 10.68 -14.52 -18.04
C HIS A 160 9.78 -15.77 -17.97
N ARG A 161 8.46 -15.59 -18.16
CA ARG A 161 7.46 -16.67 -18.19
C ARG A 161 7.21 -17.22 -19.60
N GLY A 162 7.94 -16.74 -20.61
CA GLY A 162 7.73 -17.09 -22.01
C GLY A 162 6.52 -16.41 -22.65
N ILE A 163 5.94 -15.40 -22.00
CA ILE A 163 4.83 -14.60 -22.51
C ILE A 163 5.43 -13.36 -23.19
N THR A 164 5.38 -13.35 -24.52
CA THR A 164 6.05 -12.31 -25.34
C THR A 164 5.07 -11.41 -26.08
N ALA A 165 3.82 -11.86 -26.22
CA ALA A 165 2.75 -11.01 -26.71
C ALA A 165 2.49 -9.86 -25.72
N THR A 166 2.31 -8.64 -26.25
CA THR A 166 1.85 -7.51 -25.46
C THR A 166 0.43 -7.79 -24.96
N PRO A 167 0.20 -7.84 -23.63
CA PRO A 167 -1.12 -8.05 -23.10
C PRO A 167 -2.08 -6.92 -23.49
N PRO A 168 -3.39 -7.21 -23.62
CA PRO A 168 -4.41 -6.18 -23.70
C PRO A 168 -4.50 -5.36 -22.41
N ASP A 169 -5.23 -4.25 -22.48
CA ASP A 169 -5.33 -3.23 -21.42
C ASP A 169 -6.00 -3.71 -20.11
N CYS A 170 -6.56 -4.92 -20.09
CA CYS A 170 -6.99 -5.57 -18.84
C CYS A 170 -5.80 -5.98 -17.95
N ILE A 171 -4.57 -5.93 -18.45
CA ILE A 171 -3.33 -6.05 -17.68
C ILE A 171 -2.64 -4.70 -17.65
N ARG A 172 -2.43 -4.18 -16.44
CA ARG A 172 -1.79 -2.88 -16.20
C ARG A 172 -0.66 -2.97 -15.19
N TYR A 173 0.08 -1.88 -15.02
CA TYR A 173 1.14 -1.77 -14.03
C TYR A 173 0.80 -0.73 -12.97
N ARG A 174 1.10 -1.00 -11.70
CA ARG A 174 1.02 -0.02 -10.61
C ARG A 174 2.40 0.16 -9.97
N GLN A 175 2.95 1.36 -10.04
CA GLN A 175 4.18 1.69 -9.35
C GLN A 175 3.96 1.81 -7.83
N TYR A 176 4.99 1.46 -7.03
CA TYR A 176 4.96 1.55 -5.57
C TYR A 176 3.72 0.91 -4.94
N ALA A 177 3.38 -0.28 -5.44
CA ALA A 177 2.20 -1.00 -5.04
C ALA A 177 2.30 -1.58 -3.63
N TYR A 178 3.51 -1.97 -3.22
CA TYR A 178 3.88 -2.38 -1.86
C TYR A 178 5.30 -1.90 -1.53
N GLY A 179 5.40 -0.84 -0.72
CA GLY A 179 6.68 -0.17 -0.47
C GLY A 179 7.36 0.23 -1.78
N LYS A 180 8.58 -0.29 -2.02
CA LYS A 180 9.33 -0.06 -3.27
C LYS A 180 8.89 -0.92 -4.46
N PHE A 181 8.10 -1.97 -4.23
CA PHE A 181 7.73 -2.93 -5.28
C PHE A 181 6.55 -2.42 -6.09
N GLY A 182 6.60 -2.61 -7.41
CA GLY A 182 5.43 -2.38 -8.28
C GLY A 182 4.52 -3.61 -8.30
N ALA A 183 3.43 -3.55 -9.06
CA ALA A 183 2.56 -4.70 -9.29
C ALA A 183 2.08 -4.78 -10.73
N MET A 184 2.04 -6.00 -11.28
CA MET A 184 1.12 -6.32 -12.37
C MET A 184 -0.29 -6.34 -11.79
N VAL A 185 -1.23 -5.65 -12.43
CA VAL A 185 -2.63 -5.55 -12.01
C VAL A 185 -3.51 -6.11 -13.12
N ALA A 186 -4.20 -7.21 -12.84
CA ALA A 186 -5.17 -7.81 -13.74
C ALA A 186 -6.58 -7.35 -13.35
N LEU A 187 -7.32 -6.79 -14.32
CA LEU A 187 -8.65 -6.22 -14.12
C LEU A 187 -9.72 -7.27 -14.44
N ALA A 188 -10.54 -7.63 -13.46
CA ALA A 188 -11.70 -8.49 -13.66
C ALA A 188 -12.95 -7.63 -13.84
N THR A 189 -13.56 -7.70 -15.02
CA THR A 189 -14.71 -6.89 -15.40
C THR A 189 -15.94 -7.73 -15.68
N ASP A 190 -17.11 -7.14 -15.41
CA ASP A 190 -18.38 -7.68 -15.89
C ASP A 190 -18.63 -7.36 -17.37
N GLU A 191 -19.82 -7.70 -17.86
CA GLU A 191 -20.23 -7.46 -19.25
C GLU A 191 -20.38 -5.96 -19.58
N ALA A 192 -20.63 -5.13 -18.56
CA ALA A 192 -20.68 -3.68 -18.70
C ALA A 192 -19.29 -3.03 -18.64
N SER A 193 -18.21 -3.83 -18.58
CA SER A 193 -16.82 -3.39 -18.41
C SER A 193 -16.53 -2.73 -17.05
N GLU A 194 -17.38 -2.93 -16.05
CA GLU A 194 -17.15 -2.43 -14.70
C GLU A 194 -16.16 -3.34 -13.96
N VAL A 195 -15.13 -2.74 -13.33
CA VAL A 195 -14.11 -3.49 -12.59
C VAL A 195 -14.65 -3.92 -11.23
N LEU A 196 -14.99 -5.19 -11.09
CA LEU A 196 -15.54 -5.75 -9.84
C LEU A 196 -14.47 -6.36 -8.93
N ALA A 197 -13.32 -6.71 -9.48
CA ALA A 197 -12.14 -7.11 -8.73
C ALA A 197 -10.86 -6.88 -9.51
N ILE A 198 -9.73 -6.88 -8.80
CA ILE A 198 -8.39 -6.88 -9.38
C ILE A 198 -7.51 -7.92 -8.70
N GLN A 199 -6.55 -8.47 -9.44
CA GLN A 199 -5.46 -9.26 -8.86
C GLN A 199 -4.13 -8.54 -9.08
N GLN A 200 -3.42 -8.29 -7.98
CA GLN A 200 -2.09 -7.70 -7.98
C GLN A 200 -1.05 -8.80 -7.77
N VAL A 201 -0.05 -8.86 -8.64
CA VAL A 201 1.18 -9.65 -8.43
C VAL A 201 2.31 -8.65 -8.22
N TYR A 202 2.88 -8.62 -7.01
CA TYR A 202 3.96 -7.68 -6.68
C TYR A 202 5.27 -8.11 -7.32
N LEU A 203 5.95 -7.15 -7.93
CA LEU A 203 7.16 -7.36 -8.73
C LEU A 203 8.31 -6.49 -8.24
N THR A 204 9.50 -7.06 -8.32
CA THR A 204 10.77 -6.33 -8.27
C THR A 204 10.96 -5.49 -9.54
N ALA A 205 11.88 -4.53 -9.51
CA ALA A 205 12.16 -3.67 -10.66
C ALA A 205 12.70 -4.46 -11.88
N ASP A 206 13.36 -5.59 -11.66
CA ASP A 206 13.87 -6.51 -12.68
C ASP A 206 12.86 -7.56 -13.15
N GLY A 207 11.57 -7.43 -12.80
CA GLY A 207 10.52 -8.31 -13.31
C GLY A 207 10.54 -9.71 -12.71
N ARG A 208 10.88 -9.84 -11.44
CA ARG A 208 10.69 -11.07 -10.65
C ARG A 208 9.58 -10.85 -9.64
N LYS A 209 9.01 -11.94 -9.14
CA LYS A 209 8.08 -11.88 -8.00
C LYS A 209 8.78 -11.23 -6.80
N ALA A 210 8.12 -10.25 -6.18
CA ALA A 210 8.65 -9.56 -5.01
C ALA A 210 8.82 -10.57 -3.84
N PRO A 211 9.91 -10.47 -3.05
CA PRO A 211 10.15 -11.32 -1.90
C PRO A 211 9.27 -10.90 -0.70
N LEU A 212 7.98 -11.16 -0.82
CA LEU A 212 6.94 -10.84 0.17
C LEU A 212 6.20 -12.13 0.54
N ASP A 213 5.77 -12.25 1.79
CA ASP A 213 4.95 -13.38 2.25
C ASP A 213 3.64 -13.47 1.45
N VAL A 214 3.03 -12.33 1.14
CA VAL A 214 1.85 -12.23 0.26
C VAL A 214 2.26 -11.55 -1.05
N VAL A 215 2.81 -12.33 -1.96
CA VAL A 215 3.24 -11.85 -3.29
C VAL A 215 2.09 -11.55 -4.26
N LYS A 216 0.93 -12.14 -4.01
CA LYS A 216 -0.27 -12.00 -4.85
C LYS A 216 -1.47 -11.67 -3.98
N ARG A 217 -2.25 -10.65 -4.37
CA ARG A 217 -3.42 -10.19 -3.61
C ARG A 217 -4.58 -9.90 -4.53
N THR A 218 -5.76 -10.43 -4.20
CA THR A 218 -7.01 -10.10 -4.88
C THR A 218 -7.76 -9.04 -4.06
N ASN A 219 -8.15 -7.93 -4.68
CA ASN A 219 -9.01 -6.91 -4.09
C ASN A 219 -10.37 -6.96 -4.78
N LYS A 220 -11.42 -7.25 -4.02
CA LYS A 220 -12.80 -7.28 -4.51
C LYS A 220 -13.54 -5.99 -4.16
N ALA A 221 -14.23 -5.40 -5.14
CA ALA A 221 -15.07 -4.21 -4.95
C ALA A 221 -16.41 -4.60 -4.31
N VAL A 222 -16.96 -5.74 -4.71
CA VAL A 222 -18.26 -6.27 -4.27
C VAL A 222 -18.14 -7.74 -3.87
N ASP A 223 -19.10 -8.24 -3.09
CA ASP A 223 -19.24 -9.68 -2.88
C ASP A 223 -19.89 -10.34 -4.12
N GLY A 224 -19.67 -11.64 -4.30
CA GLY A 224 -20.15 -12.37 -5.49
C GLY A 224 -19.53 -11.91 -6.82
N TRP A 225 -18.44 -11.13 -6.80
CA TRP A 225 -17.79 -10.61 -8.03
C TRP A 225 -17.40 -11.73 -9.01
N ALA A 226 -16.96 -12.89 -8.50
CA ALA A 226 -16.48 -14.01 -9.30
C ALA A 226 -17.60 -14.71 -10.12
N GLU A 227 -18.87 -14.45 -9.81
CA GLU A 227 -20.01 -14.97 -10.59
C GLU A 227 -20.26 -14.14 -11.87
N ARG A 228 -19.73 -12.92 -11.93
CA ARG A 228 -20.07 -11.94 -12.98
C ARG A 228 -18.85 -11.32 -13.66
N ALA A 229 -17.66 -11.47 -13.09
CA ALA A 229 -16.44 -10.84 -13.60
C ALA A 229 -15.29 -11.82 -13.80
N ALA A 230 -14.52 -11.57 -14.85
CA ALA A 230 -13.29 -12.30 -15.18
C ALA A 230 -12.29 -11.33 -15.83
N VAL A 231 -11.00 -11.69 -15.84
CA VAL A 231 -10.01 -10.98 -16.67
C VAL A 231 -10.18 -11.48 -18.09
N ARG A 232 -10.62 -10.62 -19.00
CA ARG A 232 -10.99 -11.02 -20.37
C ARG A 232 -9.86 -10.68 -21.35
N LEU A 233 -9.30 -11.69 -22.00
CA LEU A 233 -8.34 -11.54 -23.10
C LEU A 233 -9.11 -11.78 -24.41
N PRO A 234 -9.30 -10.75 -25.27
CA PRO A 234 -10.12 -10.87 -26.47
C PRO A 234 -9.45 -11.78 -27.50
N GLY A 235 -10.24 -12.58 -28.22
CA GLY A 235 -9.72 -13.50 -29.23
C GLY A 235 -10.86 -14.14 -30.03
N TYR A 236 -10.56 -15.26 -30.69
CA TYR A 236 -11.56 -16.00 -31.47
C TYR A 236 -12.15 -17.18 -30.68
N GLU A 237 -13.30 -17.69 -31.13
CA GLU A 237 -13.98 -18.84 -30.50
C GLU A 237 -13.23 -20.17 -30.68
N PRO A 238 -13.38 -21.16 -29.78
CA PRO A 238 -14.16 -21.12 -28.54
C PRO A 238 -13.49 -20.36 -27.39
N LEU A 239 -14.30 -19.92 -26.43
CA LEU A 239 -13.83 -19.36 -25.16
C LEU A 239 -13.06 -20.40 -24.34
N VAL A 240 -11.90 -20.03 -23.83
CA VAL A 240 -11.09 -20.83 -22.90
C VAL A 240 -11.11 -20.22 -21.49
N LEU A 241 -11.40 -21.03 -20.47
CA LEU A 241 -11.37 -20.61 -19.07
C LEU A 241 -10.09 -21.08 -18.39
N CYS A 242 -9.46 -20.17 -17.63
CA CYS A 242 -8.22 -20.41 -16.89
C CYS A 242 -8.39 -19.95 -15.44
N GLU A 243 -7.72 -20.63 -14.50
CA GLU A 243 -7.76 -20.23 -13.08
C GLU A 243 -7.03 -18.91 -12.83
N GLY A 244 -5.83 -18.77 -13.41
CA GLY A 244 -4.92 -17.64 -13.16
C GLY A 244 -4.61 -16.83 -14.41
N VAL A 245 -4.27 -15.56 -14.21
CA VAL A 245 -4.01 -14.62 -15.30
C VAL A 245 -2.78 -14.99 -16.12
N GLU A 246 -1.73 -15.54 -15.49
CA GLU A 246 -0.55 -15.95 -16.26
C GLU A 246 -0.84 -17.18 -17.14
N THR A 247 -1.65 -18.12 -16.67
CA THR A 247 -2.07 -19.27 -17.49
C THR A 247 -2.93 -18.80 -18.67
N ALA A 248 -3.86 -17.88 -18.41
CA ALA A 248 -4.71 -17.29 -19.44
C ALA A 248 -3.86 -16.59 -20.52
N LEU A 249 -2.87 -15.78 -20.13
CA LEU A 249 -1.96 -15.11 -21.07
C LEU A 249 -1.13 -16.10 -21.89
N SER A 250 -0.65 -17.19 -21.28
CA SER A 250 0.09 -18.23 -21.98
C SER A 250 -0.76 -18.94 -23.04
N VAL A 251 -2.01 -19.27 -22.72
CA VAL A 251 -2.95 -19.88 -23.69
C VAL A 251 -3.31 -18.88 -24.77
N TRP A 252 -3.69 -17.67 -24.38
CA TRP A 252 -4.10 -16.59 -25.29
C TRP A 252 -3.05 -16.28 -26.34
N GLN A 253 -1.77 -16.14 -25.96
CA GLN A 253 -0.73 -15.89 -26.97
C GLN A 253 -0.48 -17.10 -27.88
N ALA A 254 -0.68 -18.32 -27.38
CA ALA A 254 -0.35 -19.54 -28.09
C ALA A 254 -1.43 -19.91 -29.11
N THR A 255 -2.69 -19.60 -28.78
CA THR A 255 -3.83 -19.93 -29.62
C THR A 255 -4.38 -18.70 -30.32
N GLY A 256 -4.50 -17.55 -29.65
CA GLY A 256 -5.29 -16.40 -30.11
C GLY A 256 -6.78 -16.53 -29.80
N GLN A 257 -7.19 -17.59 -29.10
CA GLN A 257 -8.56 -17.79 -28.67
C GLN A 257 -8.94 -16.81 -27.56
N GLU A 258 -10.21 -16.41 -27.52
CA GLU A 258 -10.73 -15.65 -26.39
C GLU A 258 -10.49 -16.45 -25.11
N THR A 259 -9.82 -15.84 -24.13
CA THR A 259 -9.37 -16.54 -22.92
C THR A 259 -9.66 -15.71 -21.69
N TRP A 260 -10.38 -16.28 -20.71
CA TRP A 260 -10.74 -15.59 -19.48
C TRP A 260 -10.03 -16.20 -18.27
N ALA A 261 -9.51 -15.34 -17.39
CA ALA A 261 -8.99 -15.77 -16.09
C ALA A 261 -10.03 -15.51 -14.99
N CYS A 262 -10.41 -16.54 -14.25
CA CYS A 262 -11.42 -16.45 -13.18
C CYS A 262 -10.86 -15.89 -11.86
N LEU A 263 -9.53 -15.85 -11.70
CA LEU A 263 -8.80 -15.38 -10.52
C LEU A 263 -9.24 -16.11 -9.24
N GLY A 264 -8.59 -17.24 -8.93
CA GLY A 264 -8.92 -18.09 -7.78
C GLY A 264 -9.32 -17.34 -6.49
N ILE A 265 -10.45 -17.77 -5.92
CA ILE A 265 -11.00 -17.31 -4.63
C ILE A 265 -10.30 -18.06 -3.49
N SER A 266 -9.11 -17.63 -3.10
CA SER A 266 -8.55 -18.06 -1.81
C SER A 266 -9.26 -17.26 -0.72
N ASN A 267 -10.12 -17.94 0.03
CA ASN A 267 -10.78 -17.44 1.25
C ASN A 267 -9.78 -17.14 2.36
#